data_AF-A0A2E8CLA1-F1
#
_entry.id   AF-A0A2E8CLA1-F1
#
_cell.length_a   1.000
_cell.length_b   1.000
_cell.length_c   1.000
_cell.angle_alpha   90.00
_cell.angle_beta   90.00
_cell.angle_gamma   90.00
#
_symmetry.space_group_name_H-M   'P 1'
#
loop_
_entity.id
_entity.type
_entity.pdbx_description
1 polymer ?
#
loop_
_entity_poly.entity_id
_entity_poly.type
_entity_poly.pdbx_seq_one_letter_code
_entity_poly.pdbx_strand_id
1 'polypeptide(L)' 'MTRRARSTNFLRPLYRLGWLVIWGVWLTTLALVIPVVMPHDDVVGWGFATLAATSIAYVLHRLWDWFVVGRPLPWR' A
#
# COMPACT_ATOMS: atom_id res chain seq x y z
N MET A 1 -22.43 -1.13 -32.54
CA MET A 1 -22.38 -1.16 -31.05
C MET A 1 -21.42 -2.27 -30.63
N THR A 2 -20.15 -1.95 -30.47
CA THR A 2 -19.13 -2.88 -29.97
C THR A 2 -19.44 -3.13 -28.49
N ARG A 3 -19.96 -4.32 -28.16
CA ARG A 3 -20.06 -4.78 -26.77
C ARG A 3 -18.64 -4.77 -26.21
N ARG A 4 -18.30 -3.73 -25.44
CA ARG A 4 -17.08 -3.70 -24.64
C ARG A 4 -17.16 -4.95 -23.77
N ALA A 5 -16.34 -5.95 -24.09
CA ALA A 5 -16.24 -7.15 -23.29
C ALA A 5 -16.06 -6.69 -21.84
N ARG A 6 -17.04 -7.01 -20.99
CA ARG A 6 -16.95 -6.81 -19.54
C ARG A 6 -15.84 -7.75 -19.11
N SER A 7 -14.58 -7.29 -19.21
CA SER A 7 -13.39 -8.05 -18.80
C SER A 7 -13.63 -8.47 -17.36
N THR A 8 -13.92 -9.74 -17.22
CA THR A 8 -14.53 -10.38 -16.08
C THR A 8 -13.50 -10.52 -14.99
N ASN A 9 -13.58 -9.67 -13.96
CA ASN A 9 -13.15 -9.92 -12.56
C ASN A 9 -11.75 -10.51 -12.28
N PHE A 10 -10.90 -10.84 -13.26
CA PHE A 10 -9.67 -11.62 -13.06
C PHE A 10 -8.57 -10.81 -12.38
N LEU A 11 -8.53 -9.51 -12.67
CA LEU A 11 -7.64 -8.56 -12.02
C LEU A 11 -8.13 -8.13 -10.63
N ARG A 12 -9.40 -8.42 -10.28
CA ARG A 12 -10.02 -8.03 -9.01
C ARG A 12 -9.47 -8.79 -7.79
N PRO A 13 -9.27 -10.12 -7.82
CA PRO A 13 -8.59 -10.82 -6.74
C PRO A 13 -7.11 -10.43 -6.66
N LEU A 14 -6.44 -10.19 -7.79
CA LEU A 14 -5.05 -9.70 -7.79
C LEU A 14 -4.94 -8.32 -7.13
N TYR A 15 -5.87 -7.41 -7.46
CA TYR A 15 -6.00 -6.10 -6.79
C TYR A 15 -6.16 -6.23 -5.28
N ARG A 16 -7.08 -7.09 -4.82
CA ARG A 16 -7.33 -7.36 -3.40
C ARG A 16 -6.11 -7.97 -2.70
N LEU A 17 -5.40 -8.88 -3.37
CA LEU A 17 -4.18 -9.49 -2.85
C LEU A 17 -3.09 -8.45 -2.62
N GLY A 18 -2.81 -7.60 -3.61
CA GLY A 18 -1.80 -6.56 -3.43
C GLY A 18 -2.21 -5.53 -2.37
N TRP A 19 -3.49 -5.18 -2.28
CA TRP A 19 -4.01 -4.35 -1.20
C TRP A 19 -3.77 -5.02 0.18
N LEU A 20 -4.16 -6.29 0.34
CA LEU A 20 -3.96 -7.03 1.59
C LEU A 20 -2.48 -7.16 1.98
N VAL A 21 -1.61 -7.42 1.00
CA VAL A 21 -0.17 -7.53 1.24
C VAL A 21 0.41 -6.19 1.69
N ILE A 22 0.10 -5.09 0.99
CA ILE A 22 0.67 -3.77 1.31
C ILE A 22 0.20 -3.31 2.70
N TRP A 23 -1.09 -3.39 2.98
CA TRP A 23 -1.63 -2.96 4.27
C TRP A 23 -1.29 -3.94 5.39
N GLY A 24 -1.18 -5.23 5.11
CA GLY A 24 -0.75 -6.24 6.07
C GLY A 24 0.72 -6.05 6.46
N VAL A 25 1.61 -5.83 5.49
CA VAL A 25 3.02 -5.50 5.76
C VAL A 25 3.15 -4.19 6.52
N TRP A 26 2.39 -3.16 6.14
CA TRP A 26 2.34 -1.89 6.87
C TRP A 26 1.92 -2.08 8.33
N LEU A 27 0.82 -2.80 8.58
CA LEU A 27 0.32 -3.05 9.93
C LEU A 27 1.33 -3.85 10.75
N THR A 28 1.93 -4.88 10.16
CA THR A 28 2.97 -5.70 10.80
C THR A 28 4.19 -4.85 11.15
N THR A 29 4.57 -3.92 10.28
CA THR A 29 5.67 -2.99 10.52
C THR A 29 5.36 -2.08 11.71
N LEU A 30 4.15 -1.51 11.77
CA LEU A 30 3.76 -0.66 12.89
C LEU A 30 3.63 -1.41 14.21
N ALA A 31 3.09 -2.63 14.19
CA ALA A 31 2.75 -3.37 15.40
C ALA A 31 3.94 -4.20 15.95
N LEU A 32 4.85 -4.66 15.10
CA LEU A 32 5.94 -5.57 15.49
C LEU A 32 7.31 -4.96 15.24
N VAL A 33 7.55 -4.30 14.11
CA VAL A 33 8.91 -3.84 13.76
C VAL A 33 9.26 -2.56 14.53
N ILE A 34 8.43 -1.53 14.45
CA ILE A 34 8.70 -0.24 15.12
C ILE A 34 8.89 -0.43 16.64
N PRO A 35 8.05 -1.18 17.37
CA PRO A 35 8.21 -1.36 18.81
C PRO A 35 9.45 -2.17 19.21
N VAL A 36 9.96 -3.04 18.32
CA VAL A 36 11.17 -3.84 18.57
C VAL A 36 12.44 -3.03 18.34
N VAL A 37 12.43 -2.13 17.36
CA VAL A 37 13.64 -1.42 16.92
C VAL A 37 13.81 -0.08 17.66
N MET A 38 12.72 0.54 18.10
CA MET A 38 12.73 1.86 18.74
C MET A 38 12.43 1.76 20.24
N PRO A 39 13.18 2.46 21.11
CA PRO A 39 12.83 2.60 22.52
C PRO A 39 11.42 3.17 22.69
N HIS A 40 10.65 2.67 23.66
CA HIS A 40 9.29 3.17 23.93
C HIS A 40 9.24 4.65 24.33
N ASP A 41 10.35 5.16 24.86
CA ASP A 41 10.47 6.56 25.30
C ASP A 41 10.76 7.51 24.13
N ASP A 42 11.15 6.99 22.96
CA ASP A 42 11.46 7.77 21.76
C ASP A 42 10.19 8.03 20.92
N VAL A 43 9.30 8.85 21.47
CA VAL A 43 8.02 9.23 20.83
C VAL A 43 8.24 9.93 19.49
N VAL A 44 9.30 10.72 19.36
CA VAL A 44 9.63 11.46 18.14
C VAL A 44 10.07 10.48 17.05
N GLY A 45 10.97 9.54 17.38
CA GLY A 45 11.37 8.46 16.49
C GLY A 45 10.18 7.62 16.03
N TRP A 46 9.29 7.23 16.95
CA TRP A 46 8.05 6.51 16.63
C TRP A 46 7.18 7.28 15.63
N GLY A 47 7.01 8.59 15.83
CA GLY A 47 6.28 9.46 14.92
C GLY A 47 6.88 9.47 13.51
N PHE A 48 8.18 9.68 13.40
CA PHE A 48 8.87 9.67 12.10
C PHE A 48 8.84 8.31 11.42
N ALA A 49 9.06 7.22 12.16
CA ALA A 49 9.00 5.86 11.63
C ALA A 49 7.61 5.51 11.11
N THR A 50 6.56 5.90 11.85
CA THR A 50 5.16 5.70 11.43
C THR A 50 4.83 6.52 10.18
N LEU A 51 5.27 7.78 10.11
CA LEU A 51 5.09 8.63 8.93
C LEU A 51 5.82 8.07 7.70
N ALA A 52 7.06 7.60 7.88
CA ALA A 52 7.84 6.98 6.82
C ALA A 52 7.18 5.69 6.32
N ALA A 53 6.81 4.78 7.22
CA ALA A 53 6.13 3.53 6.89
C ALA A 53 4.80 3.78 6.15
N THR A 54 4.03 4.77 6.59
CA THR A 54 2.77 5.15 5.96
C THR A 54 2.99 5.76 4.57
N SER A 55 4.01 6.60 4.42
CA SER A 55 4.37 7.19 3.12
C SER A 55 4.80 6.12 2.12
N ILE A 56 5.62 5.15 2.55
CA ILE A 56 6.06 4.02 1.74
C ILE A 56 4.86 3.16 1.33
N ALA A 57 3.99 2.81 2.29
CA ALA A 57 2.78 2.03 2.01
C ALA A 57 1.87 2.74 1.01
N TYR A 58 1.69 4.05 1.14
CA TYR A 58 0.91 4.86 0.20
C TYR A 58 1.51 4.87 -1.20
N VAL A 59 2.82 5.10 -1.33
CA VAL A 59 3.51 5.07 -2.64
C VAL A 59 3.41 3.68 -3.27
N LEU A 60 3.64 2.62 -2.49
CA LEU A 60 3.56 1.24 -2.97
C LEU A 60 2.13 0.89 -3.41
N HIS A 61 1.13 1.33 -2.66
CA HIS A 61 -0.27 1.20 -3.04
C HIS A 61 -0.58 1.94 -4.34
N ARG A 62 -0.05 3.16 -4.51
CA ARG A 62 -0.25 3.95 -5.71
C ARG A 62 0.42 3.35 -6.94
N LEU A 63 1.63 2.79 -6.78
CA LEU A 63 2.34 2.07 -7.83
C LEU A 63 1.61 0.77 -8.19
N TRP A 64 1.04 0.07 -7.20
CA TRP A 64 0.22 -1.11 -7.41
C TRP A 64 -1.07 -0.79 -8.19
N ASP A 65 -1.77 0.28 -7.81
CA ASP A 65 -2.92 0.79 -8.54
C ASP A 65 -2.56 1.13 -10.00
N TRP A 66 -1.40 1.77 -10.22
CA TRP A 66 -0.89 2.06 -11.57
C TRP A 66 -0.62 0.78 -12.36
N PHE A 67 0.06 -0.20 -11.76
CA PHE A 67 0.39 -1.47 -12.41
C PHE A 67 -0.84 -2.31 -12.79
N VAL A 68 -1.84 -2.38 -11.89
CA VAL A 68 -3.04 -3.23 -12.09
C VAL A 68 -4.08 -2.55 -12.99
N VAL A 69 -4.27 -1.23 -12.85
CA VAL A 69 -5.35 -0.51 -13.56
C VAL A 69 -4.83 0.22 -14.81
N GLY A 70 -3.51 0.43 -14.94
CA GLY A 70 -2.90 1.14 -16.06
C GLY A 70 -3.27 2.63 -16.13
N ARG A 71 -3.89 3.20 -15.09
CA ARG A 71 -4.25 4.62 -15.06
C ARG A 71 -3.02 5.45 -14.74
N PRO A 72 -2.64 6.45 -15.55
CA PRO A 72 -1.46 7.26 -15.32
C PRO A 72 -1.51 7.91 -13.93
N LEU A 73 -0.33 8.03 -13.30
CA LEU A 73 -0.13 8.86 -12.11
C LEU A 73 -0.71 10.26 -12.40
N PRO A 74 -1.33 10.93 -11.42
CA PRO A 74 -2.07 12.19 -11.61
C PRO A 74 -1.13 13.39 -11.85
N TRP A 75 0.09 13.14 -12.34
CA TRP A 75 1.07 14.14 -12.78
C TRP A 75 0.73 14.75 -14.15
N ARG A 76 -0.54 14.75 -14.53
CA ARG A 76 -1.06 15.42 -15.75
C ARG A 76 -2.30 16.22 -15.42
#